data_AF-A0A1Q3MU90-F1
#
_entry.id   AF-A0A1Q3MU90-F1
#
_cell.length_a   1.000
_cell.length_b   1.000
_cell.length_c   1.000
_cell.angle_alpha   90.00
_cell.angle_beta   90.00
_cell.angle_gamma   90.00
#
_symmetry.space_group_name_H-M   'P 1'
#
loop_
_entity.id
_entity.type
_entity.pdbx_description
1 polymer ?
#
loop_
_entity_poly.entity_id
_entity_poly.type
_entity_poly.pdbx_seq_one_letter_code
_entity_poly.pdbx_strand_id
1 'polypeptide(L)'
;MNKIKQESQSNQCFKVDKLVRDRIPQAMSESGITVHQRVMQDAEYTKRLNDKLFEEAQEVVDAVNTEELQEELADVLEVLMAMARLRGIEFFQILKAAEGKRSQKGGFNQRLYVDFVEIPQDNPSLKAFEAKPDKYPKIEKPLR
;
A
#
# COMPACT_ATOMS: atom_id res chain seq x y z
N MET A 1 16.26 31.96 51.43
CA MET A 1 15.45 30.75 51.09
C MET A 1 14.69 31.04 49.80
N ASN A 2 15.26 30.74 48.63
CA ASN A 2 14.58 30.88 47.35
C ASN A 2 14.03 29.51 46.92
N LYS A 3 12.72 29.33 47.06
CA LYS A 3 12.01 28.23 46.41
C LYS A 3 11.77 28.64 44.96
N ILE A 4 12.66 28.19 44.06
CA ILE A 4 12.40 28.25 42.62
C ILE A 4 11.25 27.28 42.36
N LYS A 5 10.07 27.81 42.02
CA LYS A 5 8.98 27.03 41.44
C LYS A 5 9.47 26.53 40.09
N GLN A 6 9.70 25.23 39.96
CA GLN A 6 9.81 24.60 38.65
C GLN A 6 8.43 24.68 38.00
N GLU A 7 8.28 25.56 37.02
CA GLU A 7 7.15 25.53 36.10
C GLU A 7 7.23 24.20 35.33
N SER A 8 6.27 23.31 35.58
CA SER A 8 6.11 22.10 34.77
C SER A 8 5.69 22.55 33.37
N GLN A 9 6.61 22.57 32.41
CA GLN A 9 6.26 22.76 31.01
C GLN A 9 5.25 21.68 30.61
N SER A 10 4.09 22.12 30.12
CA SER A 10 3.04 21.23 29.62
C SER A 10 3.53 20.48 28.38
N ASN A 11 3.32 19.17 28.33
CA ASN A 11 3.64 18.35 27.17
C ASN A 11 2.89 18.83 25.92
N GLN A 12 3.57 18.83 24.77
CA GLN A 12 2.94 19.03 23.46
C GLN A 12 2.34 17.71 22.96
N CYS A 13 1.17 17.78 22.33
CA CYS A 13 0.47 16.62 21.76
C CYS A 13 0.44 16.69 20.23
N PHE A 14 0.84 15.62 19.55
CA PHE A 14 0.84 15.51 18.10
C PHE A 14 -0.11 14.41 17.64
N LYS A 15 -0.84 14.65 16.55
CA LYS A 15 -1.69 13.64 15.92
C LYS A 15 -0.84 12.74 15.02
N VAL A 16 -0.74 11.45 15.34
CA VAL A 16 -0.06 10.44 14.50
C VAL A 16 -1.07 9.76 13.55
N ASP A 17 -2.14 9.16 14.09
CA ASP A 17 -3.27 8.57 13.33
C ASP A 17 -2.85 7.57 12.23
N LYS A 18 -1.89 6.69 12.57
CA LYS A 18 -1.35 5.64 11.69
C LYS A 18 -1.47 4.25 12.34
N LEU A 19 -1.59 3.22 11.50
CA LEU A 19 -1.27 1.84 11.90
C LEU A 19 0.25 1.71 11.97
N VAL A 20 0.78 1.13 13.06
CA VAL A 20 2.23 0.97 13.26
C VAL A 20 2.56 -0.48 13.59
N ARG A 21 3.81 -0.89 13.35
CA ARG A 21 4.32 -2.21 13.78
C ARG A 21 4.34 -2.29 15.30
N ASP A 22 4.11 -3.48 15.86
CA ASP A 22 3.88 -3.71 17.28
C ASP A 22 4.98 -3.17 18.22
N ARG A 23 6.23 -3.11 17.74
CA ARG A 23 7.38 -2.65 18.53
C ARG A 23 7.60 -1.14 18.47
N ILE A 24 6.96 -0.41 17.55
CA ILE A 24 7.15 1.04 17.39
C ILE A 24 6.64 1.80 18.63
N PRO A 25 5.43 1.53 19.16
CA PRO A 25 4.98 2.20 20.38
C PRO A 25 5.87 1.91 21.60
N GLN A 26 6.41 0.68 21.69
CA GLN A 26 7.34 0.31 22.75
C GLN A 26 8.64 1.12 22.63
N ALA A 27 9.26 1.16 21.45
CA ALA A 27 10.48 1.93 21.22
C ALA A 27 10.30 3.43 21.49
N MET A 28 9.14 4.00 21.13
CA MET A 28 8.77 5.38 21.47
C MET A 28 8.64 5.58 22.99
N SER A 29 8.04 4.62 23.70
CA SER A 29 7.91 4.69 25.16
C SER A 29 9.27 4.61 25.85
N GLU A 30 10.18 3.76 25.35
CA GLU A 30 11.55 3.62 25.84
C GLU A 30 12.41 4.87 25.58
N SER A 31 12.09 5.67 24.55
CA SER A 31 12.72 6.97 24.30
C SER A 31 12.11 8.13 25.11
N GLY A 32 11.19 7.84 26.04
CA GLY A 32 10.56 8.83 26.91
C GLY A 32 9.32 9.51 26.31
N ILE A 33 8.83 9.07 25.15
CA ILE A 33 7.61 9.58 24.53
C ILE A 33 6.39 8.87 25.16
N THR A 34 5.43 9.64 25.67
CA THR A 34 4.16 9.06 26.12
C THR A 34 3.29 8.71 24.91
N VAL A 35 3.07 7.42 24.66
CA VAL A 35 2.27 6.93 23.52
C VAL A 35 0.85 6.58 23.96
N HIS A 36 -0.15 7.13 23.27
CA HIS A 36 -1.55 6.78 23.44
C HIS A 36 -2.00 5.87 22.31
N GLN A 37 -2.11 4.56 22.59
CA GLN A 37 -2.49 3.54 21.62
C GLN A 37 -3.76 2.79 22.02
N ARG A 38 -4.35 2.09 21.06
CA ARG A 38 -5.44 1.13 21.28
C ARG A 38 -5.38 0.00 20.29
N VAL A 39 -5.92 -1.16 20.69
CA VAL A 39 -6.11 -2.30 19.78
C VAL A 39 -7.36 -2.07 18.93
N MET A 40 -7.30 -2.42 17.65
CA MET A 40 -8.39 -2.27 16.69
C MET A 40 -9.20 -3.57 16.57
N GLN A 41 -10.49 -3.44 16.28
CA GLN A 41 -11.33 -4.55 15.85
C GLN A 41 -11.20 -4.77 14.34
N ASP A 42 -11.53 -5.95 13.84
CA ASP A 42 -11.30 -6.37 12.44
C ASP A 42 -11.81 -5.38 11.39
N ALA A 43 -12.99 -4.78 11.58
CA ALA A 43 -13.57 -3.83 10.64
C ALA A 43 -12.71 -2.55 10.53
N GLU A 44 -12.25 -2.02 11.65
CA GLU A 44 -11.34 -0.87 11.65
C GLU A 44 -9.95 -1.27 11.13
N TYR A 45 -9.43 -2.41 11.59
CA TYR A 45 -8.12 -2.88 11.20
C TYR A 45 -8.03 -3.12 9.69
N THR A 46 -9.10 -3.66 9.08
CA THR A 46 -9.21 -3.79 7.62
C THR A 46 -9.08 -2.44 6.93
N LYS A 47 -9.76 -1.41 7.43
CA LYS A 47 -9.66 -0.06 6.87
C LYS A 47 -8.24 0.48 7.02
N ARG A 48 -7.64 0.37 8.21
CA ARG A 48 -6.29 0.87 8.48
C ARG A 48 -5.20 0.13 7.71
N LEU A 49 -5.37 -1.16 7.41
CA LEU A 49 -4.49 -1.89 6.51
C LEU A 49 -4.57 -1.37 5.06
N ASN A 50 -5.78 -1.02 4.57
CA ASN A 50 -5.91 -0.40 3.26
C ASN A 50 -5.25 0.98 3.23
N ASP A 51 -5.48 1.81 4.25
CA ASP A 51 -4.84 3.12 4.37
C ASP A 51 -3.30 2.95 4.37
N LYS A 52 -2.79 1.99 5.15
CA LYS A 52 -1.36 1.70 5.22
C LYS A 52 -0.81 1.20 3.89
N LEU A 53 -1.52 0.34 3.15
CA LEU A 53 -1.09 -0.10 1.83
C LEU A 53 -0.88 1.08 0.85
N PHE A 54 -1.75 2.09 0.89
CA PHE A 54 -1.58 3.29 0.07
C PHE A 54 -0.41 4.16 0.53
N GLU A 55 -0.21 4.30 1.85
CA GLU A 55 0.93 5.00 2.45
C GLU A 55 2.25 4.39 1.98
N GLU A 56 2.47 3.10 2.24
CA GLU A 56 3.73 2.41 1.91
C GLU A 56 3.97 2.35 0.39
N ALA A 57 2.91 2.18 -0.41
CA ALA A 57 3.04 2.19 -1.87
C ALA A 57 3.44 3.58 -2.40
N GLN A 58 3.01 4.66 -1.74
CA GLN A 58 3.43 6.01 -2.07
C GLN A 58 4.88 6.24 -1.64
N GLU A 59 5.29 5.75 -0.46
CA GLU A 59 6.68 5.80 0.01
C GLU A 59 7.63 5.04 -0.94
N VAL A 60 7.22 3.88 -1.49
CA VAL A 60 7.95 3.19 -2.58
C VAL A 60 8.17 4.07 -3.81
N VAL A 61 7.18 4.89 -4.18
CA VAL A 61 7.27 5.80 -5.33
C VAL A 61 8.17 7.00 -5.04
N ASP A 62 8.18 7.47 -3.78
CA ASP A 62 8.89 8.65 -3.34
C ASP A 62 10.35 8.36 -2.90
N ALA A 63 10.71 7.10 -2.69
CA ALA A 63 12.05 6.66 -2.29
C ALA A 63 13.14 7.19 -3.25
N VAL A 64 14.17 7.83 -2.70
CA VAL A 64 15.20 8.52 -3.51
C VAL A 64 16.47 7.70 -3.73
N ASN A 65 16.63 6.59 -3.00
CA ASN A 65 17.76 5.68 -3.11
C ASN A 65 17.33 4.21 -2.98
N THR A 66 18.29 3.30 -3.17
CA THR A 66 18.00 1.86 -3.25
C THR A 66 17.70 1.29 -1.86
N GLU A 67 18.35 1.82 -0.83
CA GLU A 67 18.16 1.42 0.56
C GLU A 67 16.75 1.74 1.04
N GLU A 68 16.30 2.98 0.85
CA GLU A 68 14.92 3.40 1.12
C GLU A 68 13.92 2.56 0.32
N LEU A 69 14.13 2.41 -1.00
CA LEU A 69 13.24 1.60 -1.83
C LEU A 69 13.13 0.16 -1.31
N GLN A 70 14.23 -0.43 -0.85
CA GLN A 70 14.22 -1.78 -0.27
C GLN A 70 13.40 -1.85 1.02
N GLU A 71 13.51 -0.85 1.89
CA GLU A 71 12.75 -0.76 3.14
C GLU A 71 11.25 -0.61 2.84
N GLU A 72 10.86 0.33 1.97
CA GLU A 72 9.45 0.58 1.64
C GLU A 72 8.81 -0.62 0.92
N LEU A 73 9.56 -1.32 0.06
CA LEU A 73 9.09 -2.59 -0.54
C LEU A 73 8.86 -3.68 0.52
N ALA A 74 9.66 -3.71 1.59
CA ALA A 74 9.48 -4.65 2.69
C ALA A 74 8.28 -4.28 3.56
N ASP A 75 7.98 -2.99 3.74
CA ASP A 75 6.79 -2.54 4.43
C ASP A 75 5.50 -2.83 3.63
N VAL A 76 5.49 -2.60 2.31
CA VAL A 76 4.39 -3.06 1.43
C VAL A 76 4.17 -4.58 1.57
N LEU A 77 5.26 -5.36 1.59
CA LEU A 77 5.18 -6.82 1.77
C LEU A 77 4.56 -7.21 3.11
N GLU A 78 4.94 -6.57 4.22
CA GLU A 78 4.33 -6.81 5.54
C GLU A 78 2.83 -6.53 5.53
N VAL A 79 2.41 -5.41 4.93
CA VAL A 79 0.99 -5.05 4.82
C VAL A 79 0.22 -6.11 4.03
N LEU A 80 0.75 -6.59 2.90
CA LEU A 80 0.14 -7.67 2.12
C LEU A 80 0.01 -8.97 2.94
N MET A 81 1.04 -9.31 3.72
CA MET A 81 1.03 -10.48 4.60
C MET A 81 -0.01 -10.33 5.73
N ALA A 82 -0.16 -9.14 6.32
CA ALA A 82 -1.16 -8.86 7.33
C ALA A 82 -2.59 -8.94 6.76
N MET A 83 -2.80 -8.37 5.57
CA MET A 83 -4.08 -8.44 4.85
C MET A 83 -4.48 -9.87 4.48
N ALA A 84 -3.51 -10.72 4.13
CA ALA A 84 -3.71 -12.13 3.85
C ALA A 84 -4.11 -12.91 5.12
N ARG A 85 -3.35 -12.73 6.21
CA ARG A 85 -3.63 -13.34 7.53
C ARG A 85 -5.03 -13.00 8.03
N LEU A 86 -5.43 -11.73 7.94
CA LEU A 86 -6.78 -11.27 8.35
C LEU A 86 -7.90 -11.99 7.59
N ARG A 87 -7.63 -12.47 6.38
CA ARG A 87 -8.61 -13.18 5.52
C ARG A 87 -8.42 -14.70 5.53
N GLY A 88 -7.53 -15.23 6.37
CA GLY A 88 -7.22 -16.66 6.41
C GLY A 88 -6.55 -17.18 5.13
N ILE A 89 -5.86 -16.30 4.39
CA ILE A 89 -5.13 -16.68 3.17
C ILE A 89 -3.67 -16.92 3.55
N GLU A 90 -3.20 -18.14 3.30
CA GLU A 90 -1.78 -18.49 3.47
C GLU A 90 -0.92 -17.73 2.46
N PHE A 91 0.15 -17.09 2.91
CA PHE A 91 0.97 -16.24 2.04
C PHE A 91 1.57 -17.03 0.85
N PHE A 92 1.90 -18.31 1.06
CA PHE A 92 2.35 -19.19 -0.02
C PHE A 92 1.31 -19.37 -1.14
N GLN A 93 0.01 -19.32 -0.85
CA GLN A 93 -1.04 -19.38 -1.87
C GLN A 93 -1.02 -18.15 -2.78
N ILE A 94 -0.68 -16.98 -2.24
CA ILE A 94 -0.49 -15.75 -3.02
C ILE A 94 0.71 -15.90 -3.95
N LEU A 95 1.84 -16.41 -3.45
CA LEU A 95 3.03 -16.67 -4.26
C LEU A 95 2.74 -17.67 -5.39
N LYS A 96 2.02 -18.75 -5.08
CA LYS A 96 1.60 -19.75 -6.08
C LYS A 96 0.69 -19.12 -7.15
N ALA A 97 -0.25 -18.26 -6.75
CA ALA A 97 -1.12 -17.56 -7.68
C ALA A 97 -0.35 -16.56 -8.56
N ALA A 98 0.64 -15.86 -7.99
CA ALA A 98 1.52 -14.96 -8.73
C ALA A 98 2.35 -15.72 -9.77
N GLU A 99 2.93 -16.86 -9.39
CA GLU A 99 3.71 -17.69 -10.31
C GLU A 99 2.82 -18.28 -11.41
N GLY A 100 1.64 -18.80 -11.07
CA GLY A 100 0.69 -19.29 -12.07
C GLY A 100 0.30 -18.21 -13.10
N LYS A 101 0.10 -16.96 -12.65
CA LYS A 101 -0.11 -15.82 -13.57
C LYS A 101 1.11 -15.54 -14.42
N ARG A 102 2.32 -15.59 -13.84
CA ARG A 102 3.57 -15.37 -14.56
C ARG A 102 3.79 -16.43 -15.65
N SER A 103 3.53 -17.71 -15.38
CA SER A 103 3.66 -18.77 -16.37
C SER A 103 2.62 -18.65 -17.49
N GLN A 104 1.38 -18.22 -17.18
CA GLN A 104 0.29 -18.11 -18.16
C GLN A 104 0.32 -16.82 -18.99
N LYS A 105 0.73 -15.70 -18.39
CA LYS A 105 0.61 -14.35 -18.96
C LYS A 105 1.95 -13.62 -19.13
N GLY A 106 3.05 -14.24 -18.72
CA GLY A 106 4.35 -13.59 -18.63
C GLY A 106 4.48 -12.67 -17.40
N GLY A 107 5.65 -12.08 -17.26
CA GLY A 107 5.93 -11.01 -16.29
C GLY A 107 6.21 -9.68 -16.98
N PHE A 108 6.60 -8.67 -16.21
CA PHE A 108 6.90 -7.33 -16.74
C PHE A 108 8.28 -7.21 -17.41
N ASN A 109 8.98 -8.32 -17.63
CA ASN A 109 10.36 -8.34 -18.15
C ASN A 109 10.50 -7.77 -19.56
N GLN A 110 9.44 -7.85 -20.39
CA GLN A 110 9.44 -7.30 -21.75
C GLN A 110 9.18 -5.78 -21.80
N ARG A 111 8.85 -5.15 -20.66
CA ARG A 111 8.60 -3.69 -20.56
C ARG A 111 7.54 -3.18 -21.55
N LEU A 112 6.53 -3.99 -21.83
CA LEU A 112 5.47 -3.66 -22.77
C LEU A 112 4.50 -2.65 -22.15
N TYR A 113 4.25 -1.57 -22.86
CA TYR A 113 3.17 -0.61 -22.61
C TYR A 113 2.23 -0.62 -23.81
N VAL A 114 0.91 -0.62 -23.58
CA VAL A 114 -0.10 -0.67 -24.65
C VAL A 114 -0.82 0.67 -24.69
N ASP A 115 -0.47 1.51 -25.67
CA ASP A 115 -1.07 2.84 -25.84
C ASP A 115 -2.54 2.77 -26.27
N PHE A 116 -2.84 1.93 -27.26
CA PHE A 116 -4.20 1.71 -27.76
C PHE A 116 -4.31 0.35 -28.44
N VAL A 117 -5.55 -0.09 -28.66
CA VAL A 117 -5.88 -1.32 -29.39
C VAL A 117 -6.85 -1.02 -30.52
N GLU A 118 -6.64 -1.64 -31.68
CA GLU A 118 -7.60 -1.62 -32.79
C GLU A 118 -8.35 -2.96 -32.76
N ILE A 119 -9.66 -2.91 -32.51
CA ILE A 119 -10.50 -4.11 -32.41
C ILE A 119 -11.39 -4.17 -33.65
N PRO A 120 -11.28 -5.24 -34.47
CA PRO A 120 -12.18 -5.45 -35.61
C PRO A 120 -13.65 -5.47 -35.20
N GLN A 121 -14.54 -5.00 -36.07
CA GLN A 121 -15.99 -4.89 -35.79
C GLN A 121 -16.65 -6.24 -35.49
N ASP A 122 -16.13 -7.31 -36.08
CA ASP A 122 -16.59 -8.68 -35.91
C ASP A 122 -15.93 -9.40 -34.72
N ASN A 123 -14.96 -8.78 -34.04
CA ASN A 123 -14.30 -9.40 -32.90
C ASN A 123 -15.23 -9.41 -31.68
N PRO A 124 -15.50 -10.58 -31.06
CA PRO A 124 -16.38 -10.67 -29.90
C PRO A 124 -15.97 -9.80 -28.71
N SER A 125 -14.67 -9.50 -28.59
CA SER A 125 -14.13 -8.67 -27.50
C SER A 125 -14.56 -7.22 -27.59
N LEU A 126 -15.00 -6.73 -28.76
CA LEU A 126 -15.43 -5.34 -28.95
C LEU A 126 -16.49 -4.95 -27.91
N LYS A 127 -17.48 -5.81 -27.70
CA LYS A 127 -18.55 -5.60 -26.71
C LYS A 127 -18.02 -5.41 -25.28
N ALA A 128 -16.95 -6.11 -24.92
CA ALA A 128 -16.37 -6.01 -23.58
C ALA A 128 -15.63 -4.68 -23.35
N PHE A 129 -15.05 -4.10 -24.41
CA PHE A 129 -14.44 -2.77 -24.36
C PHE A 129 -15.53 -1.68 -24.35
N GLU A 130 -16.54 -1.81 -25.21
CA GLU A 130 -17.66 -0.86 -25.30
C GLU A 130 -18.49 -0.77 -24.01
N ALA A 131 -18.59 -1.86 -23.25
CA ALA A 131 -19.28 -1.88 -21.96
C ALA A 131 -18.55 -1.10 -20.84
N LYS A 132 -17.32 -0.63 -21.06
CA LYS A 132 -16.48 0.03 -20.04
C LYS A 132 -15.84 1.33 -20.56
N PRO A 133 -16.63 2.33 -20.98
CA PRO A 133 -16.11 3.55 -21.59
C PRO A 133 -15.22 4.37 -20.65
N ASP A 134 -15.45 4.34 -19.33
CA ASP A 134 -14.61 5.05 -18.35
C ASP A 134 -13.21 4.44 -18.25
N LYS A 135 -13.07 3.14 -18.52
CA LYS A 135 -11.80 2.41 -18.45
C LYS A 135 -11.11 2.32 -19.81
N TYR A 136 -11.89 2.17 -20.86
CA TYR A 136 -11.44 2.01 -22.24
C TYR A 136 -12.17 3.03 -23.14
N PRO A 137 -11.86 4.32 -23.00
CA PRO A 137 -12.50 5.34 -23.83
C PRO A 137 -12.14 5.11 -25.30
N LYS A 138 -13.13 5.27 -26.19
CA LYS A 138 -12.87 5.28 -27.64
C LYS A 138 -12.05 6.54 -27.95
N ILE A 139 -10.96 6.37 -28.68
CA ILE A 139 -10.11 7.46 -29.15
C ILE A 139 -10.13 7.54 -30.67
N GLU A 140 -9.84 8.71 -31.21
CA GLU A 140 -9.44 8.82 -32.61
C GLU A 140 -8.03 8.26 -32.77
N LYS A 141 -7.80 7.50 -33.85
CA LYS A 141 -6.49 6.90 -34.11
C LYS A 141 -5.46 8.02 -34.23
N PRO A 142 -4.42 8.06 -33.37
CA PRO A 142 -3.43 9.11 -33.43
C PRO A 142 -2.68 9.04 -34.77
N LEU A 143 -2.56 10.18 -35.43
CA LEU A 143 -1.68 10.34 -36.58
C LEU A 143 -0.23 10.14 -36.09
N ARG A 144 0.46 9.16 -36.66
CA ARG A 144 1.90 8.95 -36.42
C ARG A 144 2.72 9.76 -37.41
#